data_AF-A0A813LV92-F1
#
_entry.id   AF-A0A813LV92-F1
#
_cell.length_a   1.000
_cell.length_b   1.000
_cell.length_c   1.000
_cell.angle_alpha   90.00
_cell.angle_beta   90.00
_cell.angle_gamma   90.00
#
_symmetry.space_group_name_H-M   'P 1'
#
loop_
_entity.id
_entity.type
_entity.pdbx_description
1 polymer ?
#
loop_
_entity_poly.entity_id
_entity_poly.type
_entity_poly.pdbx_seq_one_letter_code
_entity_poly.pdbx_strand_id
1 'polypeptide(L)'
;VGGGGLMLPFTPGENERPKGPRAVVYGIVLCWLFLGVMIVSDLFMGAIERITSQKKRKMNPATNRHMTVLVWNPTVANLTLMALGSSAPEILLSVIELFGNSLFAGALGPSTIV
;
A
#
# COMPACT_ATOMS: atom_id res chain seq x y z
N VAL A 1 -2.24 -16.73 30.00
CA VAL A 1 -2.47 -15.36 29.47
C VAL A 1 -1.38 -15.07 28.45
N GLY A 2 -1.58 -15.49 27.21
CA GLY A 2 -0.67 -15.26 26.09
C GLY A 2 -1.55 -14.87 24.91
N GLY A 3 -1.49 -13.60 24.53
CA GLY A 3 -2.48 -12.93 23.70
C GLY A 3 -2.63 -13.57 22.33
N GLY A 4 -3.90 -13.86 21.97
CA GLY A 4 -4.30 -14.06 20.59
C GLY A 4 -4.03 -12.78 19.81
N GLY A 5 -3.20 -12.90 18.77
CA GLY A 5 -2.79 -11.76 17.94
C GLY A 5 -1.39 -11.92 17.32
N LEU A 6 -0.62 -12.91 17.76
CA LEU A 6 0.71 -13.15 17.20
C LEU A 6 0.62 -14.19 16.07
N MET A 7 0.59 -13.71 14.82
CA MET A 7 1.00 -14.50 13.62
C MET A 7 2.39 -15.17 13.80
N LEU A 8 3.13 -14.82 14.85
CA LEU A 8 4.45 -15.34 15.22
C LEU A 8 4.42 -15.81 16.69
N PRO A 9 4.11 -17.08 16.98
CA PRO A 9 5.12 -18.14 16.84
C PRO A 9 4.61 -19.33 16.03
N PHE A 10 5.39 -19.78 15.04
CA PHE A 10 5.04 -20.88 14.15
C PHE A 10 5.11 -22.26 14.82
N THR A 11 5.76 -22.37 15.98
CA THR A 11 5.87 -23.62 16.73
C THR A 11 5.41 -23.49 18.20
N PRO A 12 4.65 -24.48 18.72
CA PRO A 12 4.32 -24.54 20.14
C PRO A 12 5.63 -24.78 20.94
N GLY A 13 6.11 -23.77 21.66
CA GLY A 13 7.35 -23.86 22.46
C GLY A 13 8.41 -22.78 22.15
N GLU A 14 8.19 -21.93 21.15
CA GLU A 14 9.14 -20.88 20.76
C GLU A 14 9.32 -19.77 21.82
N ASN A 15 8.41 -19.71 22.80
CA ASN A 15 8.50 -18.82 23.96
C ASN A 15 9.56 -19.24 24.99
N GLU A 16 10.05 -20.49 24.95
CA GLU A 16 11.06 -21.02 25.89
C GLU A 16 12.50 -20.85 25.38
N ARG A 17 12.68 -20.43 24.11
CA ARG A 17 14.00 -20.18 23.52
C ARG A 17 14.68 -18.92 24.11
N PRO A 18 16.03 -18.88 24.20
CA PRO A 18 16.75 -17.71 24.66
C PRO A 18 16.44 -16.46 23.81
N LYS A 19 16.30 -15.32 24.49
CA LYS A 19 15.84 -14.03 23.90
C LYS A 19 16.70 -13.55 22.71
N GLY A 20 18.00 -13.85 22.71
CA GLY A 20 18.97 -13.42 21.70
C GLY A 20 18.66 -13.90 20.27
N PRO A 21 18.73 -15.21 19.98
CA PRO A 21 18.48 -15.73 18.63
C PRO A 21 17.05 -15.46 18.14
N ARG A 22 16.06 -15.39 19.05
CA ARG A 22 14.68 -15.05 18.70
C ARG A 22 14.54 -13.63 18.15
N ALA A 23 15.24 -12.66 18.74
CA ALA A 23 15.23 -11.28 18.26
C ALA A 23 15.83 -11.16 16.84
N VAL A 24 16.86 -11.94 16.53
CA VAL A 24 17.47 -11.96 15.20
C VAL A 24 16.52 -12.55 14.15
N VAL A 25 15.88 -13.69 14.46
CA VAL A 25 14.91 -14.32 13.54
C VAL A 25 13.72 -13.40 13.28
N TYR A 26 13.14 -12.81 14.33
CA TYR A 26 12.04 -11.85 14.16
C TYR A 26 12.49 -10.58 13.45
N GLY A 27 13.72 -10.12 13.65
CA GLY A 27 14.29 -9.01 12.88
C GLY A 27 14.39 -9.32 11.39
N ILE A 28 14.86 -10.51 11.01
CA ILE A 28 14.95 -10.95 9.61
C ILE A 28 13.55 -11.07 8.99
N VAL A 29 12.60 -11.68 9.69
CA VAL A 29 11.20 -11.79 9.22
C VAL A 29 10.56 -10.42 9.07
N LEU A 30 10.80 -9.50 10.01
CA LEU A 30 10.31 -8.13 9.93
C LEU A 30 10.89 -7.40 8.71
N CYS A 31 12.21 -7.51 8.47
CA CYS A 31 12.84 -6.95 7.27
C CYS A 31 12.26 -7.54 5.98
N TRP A 32 11.98 -8.84 5.95
CA TRP A 32 11.34 -9.50 4.80
C TRP A 32 9.93 -8.96 4.53
N LEU A 33 9.12 -8.76 5.58
CA LEU A 33 7.79 -8.18 5.46
C LEU A 33 7.83 -6.73 4.97
N PHE A 34 8.75 -5.92 5.50
CA PHE A 34 8.94 -4.54 5.04
C PHE A 34 9.34 -4.48 3.56
N LEU A 35 10.24 -5.36 3.12
CA LEU A 35 10.65 -5.42 1.71
C LEU A 35 9.46 -5.78 0.80
N GLY A 36 8.59 -6.70 1.24
CA GLY A 36 7.36 -7.03 0.52
C GLY A 36 6.41 -5.83 0.38
N VAL A 37 6.17 -5.09 1.46
CA VAL A 37 5.31 -3.89 1.43
C VAL A 37 5.89 -2.82 0.50
N MET A 38 7.21 -2.57 0.56
CA MET A 38 7.88 -1.59 -0.31
C MET A 38 7.66 -1.87 -1.80
N ILE A 39 7.84 -3.12 -2.23
CA ILE A 39 7.68 -3.50 -3.64
C ILE A 39 6.24 -3.25 -4.13
N VAL A 40 5.25 -3.57 -3.30
CA VAL A 40 3.84 -3.38 -3.67
C VAL A 40 3.48 -1.90 -3.74
N SER A 41 3.97 -1.08 -2.81
CA SER A 41 3.76 0.37 -2.83
C SER A 41 4.34 1.04 -4.07
N ASP A 42 5.56 0.66 -4.48
CA ASP A 42 6.19 1.18 -5.69
C ASP A 42 5.40 0.84 -6.95
N LEU A 43 4.90 -0.40 -7.06
CA LEU A 43 4.06 -0.82 -8.17
C LEU A 43 2.74 -0.03 -8.23
N PHE A 44 2.12 0.21 -7.09
CA PHE A 44 0.87 0.95 -6.99
C PHE A 44 1.05 2.42 -7.41
N MET A 45 2.12 3.07 -6.95
CA MET A 45 2.45 4.45 -7.38
C MET A 45 2.65 4.51 -8.90
N GLY A 46 3.41 3.57 -9.46
CA GLY A 46 3.62 3.48 -10.91
C GLY A 46 2.31 3.30 -11.68
N ALA A 47 1.35 2.53 -11.15
CA ALA A 47 0.05 2.36 -11.78
C ALA A 47 -0.76 3.68 -11.83
N ILE A 48 -0.74 4.48 -10.75
CA ILE A 48 -1.45 5.77 -10.71
C ILE A 48 -0.83 6.76 -11.70
N GLU A 49 0.50 6.80 -11.80
CA GLU A 49 1.20 7.65 -12.78
C GLU A 49 0.81 7.30 -14.23
N ARG A 50 0.64 6.01 -14.52
CA ARG A 50 0.16 5.55 -15.84
C ARG A 50 -1.30 5.95 -16.11
N ILE A 51 -2.16 5.95 -15.10
CA ILE A 51 -3.57 6.34 -15.24
C ILE A 51 -3.70 7.86 -15.46
N THR A 52 -2.94 8.66 -14.72
CA THR A 52 -3.01 10.13 -14.80
C THR A 52 -2.37 10.69 -16.08
N SER A 53 -1.40 9.98 -16.66
CA SER A 53 -0.73 10.36 -17.91
C SER A 53 -1.51 10.02 -19.20
N GLN A 54 -2.75 9.52 -19.09
CA GLN A 54 -3.56 9.21 -20.27
C GLN A 54 -3.88 10.43 -21.13
N LYS A 55 -3.63 10.28 -22.44
CA LYS A 55 -3.87 11.31 -23.48
C LYS A 55 -5.02 10.86 -24.39
N LYS A 56 -5.94 11.78 -24.69
CA LYS A 56 -7.05 11.57 -25.61
C LYS A 56 -6.93 12.52 -26.81
N ARG A 57 -7.07 11.96 -28.01
CA ARG A 57 -7.11 12.75 -29.25
C ARG A 57 -8.51 13.33 -29.40
N LYS A 58 -8.65 14.65 -29.35
CA LYS A 58 -9.91 15.36 -29.65
C LYS A 58 -9.76 16.12 -30.96
N MET A 59 -10.79 16.07 -31.79
CA MET A 59 -10.87 16.88 -33.00
C MET A 59 -11.33 18.28 -32.62
N ASN A 60 -10.58 19.31 -33.01
CA ASN A 60 -10.98 20.68 -32.77
C ASN A 60 -11.99 21.11 -33.84
N PRO A 61 -13.27 21.39 -33.49
CA PRO A 61 -14.29 21.75 -34.46
C PRO A 61 -13.99 23.06 -35.21
N ALA A 62 -13.13 23.93 -34.66
CA ALA A 62 -12.77 25.21 -35.29
C ALA A 62 -11.62 25.12 -36.30
N THR A 63 -10.75 24.10 -36.22
CA THR A 63 -9.52 24.01 -37.04
C THR A 63 -9.40 22.70 -37.80
N ASN A 64 -10.38 21.79 -37.70
CA ASN A 64 -10.38 20.46 -38.32
C ASN A 64 -9.09 19.65 -38.10
N ARG A 65 -8.32 20.00 -37.07
CA ARG A 65 -7.08 19.34 -36.69
C ARG A 65 -7.29 18.51 -35.45
N HIS A 66 -6.64 17.36 -35.41
CA HIS A 66 -6.62 16.54 -34.22
C HIS A 66 -5.59 17.09 -33.23
N MET A 67 -6.04 17.48 -32.04
CA MET A 67 -5.16 17.82 -30.92
C MET A 67 -5.13 16.67 -29.91
N THR A 68 -3.96 16.42 -29.32
CA THR A 68 -3.81 15.47 -28.22
C THR A 68 -3.94 16.25 -26.92
N VAL A 69 -5.01 16.00 -26.17
CA VAL A 69 -5.22 16.61 -24.85
C VAL A 69 -5.04 15.55 -23.77
N LEU A 70 -4.53 15.95 -22.60
CA LEU A 70 -4.57 15.10 -21.42
C LEU A 70 -6.02 14.88 -21.00
N VAL A 71 -6.36 13.67 -20.58
CA VAL A 71 -7.70 13.36 -20.05
C VAL A 71 -7.89 14.01 -18.68
N TRP A 72 -6.83 14.01 -17.87
CA TRP A 72 -6.81 14.58 -16.53
C TRP A 72 -6.14 15.95 -16.55
N ASN A 73 -6.66 16.89 -15.76
CA ASN A 73 -5.98 18.15 -15.51
C ASN A 73 -4.65 17.86 -14.77
N PRO A 74 -3.50 18.35 -15.24
CA PRO A 74 -2.20 18.07 -14.63
C PRO A 74 -2.13 18.43 -13.13
N THR A 75 -2.82 19.48 -12.69
CA THR A 75 -2.84 19.89 -11.28
C THR A 75 -3.61 18.90 -10.42
N VAL A 76 -4.77 18.44 -10.90
CA VAL A 76 -5.59 17.44 -10.19
C VAL A 76 -4.89 16.09 -10.18
N ALA A 77 -4.31 15.69 -11.32
CA ALA A 77 -3.52 14.47 -11.45
C ALA A 77 -2.35 14.43 -10.45
N ASN A 78 -1.59 15.53 -10.33
CA ASN A 78 -0.45 15.58 -9.41
C ASN A 78 -0.88 15.57 -7.94
N LEU A 79 -1.94 16.31 -7.59
CA LEU A 79 -2.49 16.29 -6.23
C LEU A 79 -3.01 14.89 -5.86
N THR A 80 -3.75 14.24 -6.75
CA THR A 80 -4.24 12.87 -6.53
C THR A 80 -3.09 11.87 -6.48
N LEU A 81 -2.06 12.02 -7.31
CA LEU A 81 -0.87 11.17 -7.28
C LEU A 81 -0.10 11.30 -5.97
N MET A 82 0.11 12.53 -5.48
CA MET A 82 0.79 12.76 -4.21
C MET A 82 -0.02 12.25 -3.02
N ALA A 83 -1.32 12.58 -2.95
CA ALA A 83 -2.17 12.21 -1.83
C ALA A 83 -2.41 10.70 -1.75
N LEU A 84 -2.63 10.04 -2.89
CA LEU A 84 -2.99 8.63 -2.93
C LEU A 84 -1.76 7.72 -2.99
N GLY A 85 -0.64 8.22 -3.53
CA GLY A 85 0.63 7.51 -3.58
C GLY A 85 1.30 7.39 -2.21
N SER A 86 1.19 8.41 -1.35
CA SER A 86 1.73 8.34 0.02
C SER A 86 0.96 7.39 0.92
N SER A 87 -0.37 7.33 0.80
CA SER A 87 -1.25 6.57 1.70
C SER A 87 -1.56 5.14 1.22
N ALA A 88 -1.03 4.75 0.05
CA ALA A 88 -1.22 3.44 -0.55
C ALA A 88 -0.70 2.25 0.29
N PRO A 89 0.53 2.28 0.85
CA PRO A 89 0.99 1.22 1.77
C PRO A 89 0.07 1.03 2.97
N GLU A 90 -0.42 2.13 3.53
CA GLU A 90 -1.26 2.18 4.72
C GLU A 90 -2.66 1.63 4.43
N ILE A 91 -3.23 1.98 3.27
CA ILE A 91 -4.50 1.41 2.79
C ILE A 91 -4.36 -0.10 2.57
N LEU A 92 -3.25 -0.57 1.98
CA LEU A 92 -3.02 -2.00 1.76
C LEU A 92 -2.96 -2.78 3.09
N LEU A 93 -2.22 -2.26 4.07
CA LEU A 93 -2.13 -2.86 5.40
C LEU A 93 -3.48 -2.88 6.10
N SER A 94 -4.27 -1.80 5.98
CA SER A 94 -5.63 -1.71 6.53
C SER A 94 -6.56 -2.78 5.94
N VAL A 95 -6.45 -3.05 4.63
CA VAL A 95 -7.22 -4.10 3.96
C VAL A 95 -6.80 -5.49 4.44
N ILE A 96 -5.50 -5.75 4.58
CA ILE A 96 -4.99 -7.03 5.10
C ILE A 96 -5.48 -7.26 6.54
N GLU A 97 -5.47 -6.22 7.38
CA GLU A 97 -5.97 -6.30 8.76
C GLU A 97 -7.47 -6.60 8.81
N LEU A 98 -8.29 -5.97 7.95
CA LEU A 98 -9.72 -6.25 7.85
C LEU A 98 -10.00 -7.72 7.50
N PHE A 99 -9.25 -8.30 6.56
CA PHE A 99 -9.39 -9.72 6.24
C PHE A 99 -8.92 -10.64 7.37
N GLY A 100 -7.93 -10.22 8.15
CA GLY A 100 -7.46 -10.95 9.34
C GLY A 100 -8.41 -10.87 10.54
N ASN A 101 -9.27 -9.83 10.61
CA ASN A 101 -10.18 -9.56 11.73
C ASN A 101 -11.67 -9.74 11.36
N SER A 102 -12.03 -10.67 10.46
CA SER A 102 -13.44 -10.92 10.09
C SER A 102 -14.21 -9.65 9.67
N LEU A 103 -13.52 -8.72 8.98
CA LEU A 103 -14.02 -7.42 8.54
C LEU A 103 -14.30 -6.40 9.66
N PHE A 104 -13.80 -6.63 10.88
CA PHE A 104 -13.78 -5.63 11.94
C PHE A 104 -12.53 -4.77 11.83
N ALA A 105 -12.67 -3.47 12.08
CA ALA A 105 -11.55 -2.56 12.16
C ALA A 105 -10.63 -2.95 13.33
N GLY A 106 -9.40 -3.31 13.02
CA GLY A 106 -8.39 -3.61 14.03
C GLY A 106 -7.78 -2.34 14.64
N ALA A 107 -6.89 -2.51 15.62
CA ALA A 107 -6.32 -1.40 16.38
C ALA A 107 -5.40 -0.49 15.54
N LEU A 108 -4.84 -1.01 14.44
CA LEU A 108 -4.07 -0.23 13.48
C LEU A 108 -4.95 0.46 12.43
N GLY A 109 -6.27 0.23 12.43
CA GLY A 109 -7.23 0.48 11.34
C GLY A 109 -7.31 1.90 10.73
N PRO A 110 -8.50 2.44 10.40
CA PRO A 110 -8.61 3.68 9.61
C PRO A 110 -7.90 4.91 10.19
N SER A 111 -7.53 4.87 11.47
CA SER A 111 -6.80 5.91 12.17
C SER A 111 -5.33 6.06 11.77
N THR A 112 -4.74 5.09 11.04
CA THR A 112 -3.40 5.24 10.44
C THR A 112 -3.43 5.75 9.00
N ILE A 113 -4.61 5.90 8.40
CA ILE A 113 -4.78 6.48 7.06
C ILE A 113 -4.67 8.00 7.18
N VAL A 114 -3.62 8.56 6.57
CA VAL A 114 -3.38 10.01 6.45
C VAL A 114 -3.85 10.57 5.12
#